data_AF-A0A6M0BK59-F1
#
_entry.id   AF-A0A6M0BK59-F1
#
_cell.length_a   1.000
_cell.length_b   1.000
_cell.length_c   1.000
_cell.angle_alpha   90.00
_cell.angle_beta   90.00
_cell.angle_gamma   90.00
#
_symmetry.space_group_name_H-M   'P 1'
#
loop_
_entity.id
_entity.type
_entity.pdbx_description
1 polymer ?
#
loop_
_entity_poly.entity_id
_entity_poly.type
_entity_poly.pdbx_seq_one_letter_code
_entity_poly.pdbx_strand_id
1 'polypeptide(L)'
;MKINNNKNSPVTSGNVSGNVSGNTYNNSEQNRNLAEAAKEIQQLLKQLEQSYTGNFQIATKAIEHIESKPKRFPKTLNALKAGSIQALEQLLNHPASSFFIGALEEWHKN
;
A
#
# COMPACT_ATOMS: atom_id res chain seq x y z
N MET A 1 5.09 -34.34 38.27
CA MET A 1 6.46 -34.40 37.69
C MET A 1 6.71 -35.80 37.16
N LYS A 2 7.49 -35.91 36.06
CA LYS A 2 7.73 -37.07 35.15
C LYS A 2 6.68 -37.14 34.02
N ILE A 3 6.98 -37.25 32.72
CA ILE A 3 8.23 -37.33 31.94
C ILE A 3 7.90 -37.18 30.42
N ASN A 4 8.83 -36.55 29.68
CA ASN A 4 9.26 -36.83 28.30
C ASN A 4 8.29 -36.68 27.11
N ASN A 5 8.65 -35.81 26.15
CA ASN A 5 8.89 -36.28 24.79
C ASN A 5 9.86 -35.40 23.99
N ASN A 6 10.72 -36.12 23.28
CA ASN A 6 11.85 -35.69 22.47
C ASN A 6 11.50 -34.86 21.22
N LYS A 7 12.50 -34.15 20.66
CA LYS A 7 13.01 -34.31 19.27
C LYS A 7 13.89 -33.07 18.92
N ASN A 8 15.15 -33.35 18.58
CA ASN A 8 15.88 -32.70 17.49
C ASN A 8 16.55 -31.33 17.71
N SER A 9 17.82 -31.35 18.14
CA SER A 9 18.80 -30.37 17.65
C SER A 9 19.11 -30.66 16.18
N PRO A 10 19.40 -29.63 15.38
CA PRO A 10 20.79 -29.43 15.01
C PRO A 10 21.22 -27.96 15.08
N VAL A 11 22.41 -27.79 15.64
CA VAL A 11 23.46 -26.83 15.29
C VAL A 11 23.12 -25.72 14.28
N THR A 12 23.38 -24.47 14.64
CA THR A 12 23.82 -23.47 13.65
C THR A 12 24.74 -22.45 14.35
N SER A 13 26.03 -22.79 14.41
CA SER A 13 27.11 -21.80 14.47
C SER A 13 27.79 -21.81 13.11
N GLY A 14 27.75 -20.67 12.41
CA GLY A 14 28.33 -20.52 11.08
C GLY A 14 27.88 -19.21 10.45
N ASN A 15 28.63 -18.15 10.72
CA ASN A 15 28.42 -16.83 10.14
C ASN A 15 28.90 -16.82 8.67
N VAL A 16 28.07 -16.33 7.74
CA VAL A 16 28.51 -15.65 6.51
C VAL A 16 27.41 -14.72 6.00
N SER A 17 27.66 -13.44 6.21
CA SER A 17 27.60 -12.38 5.17
C SER A 17 26.39 -12.33 4.26
N GLY A 18 25.39 -11.62 4.72
CA GLY A 18 24.37 -10.99 3.90
C GLY A 18 23.46 -10.25 4.85
N ASN A 19 23.48 -8.92 4.81
CA ASN A 19 22.53 -8.10 5.53
C ASN A 19 21.15 -8.34 4.88
N VAL A 20 20.51 -9.47 5.17
CA VAL A 20 19.07 -9.63 5.00
C VAL A 20 18.41 -8.90 6.16
N SER A 21 18.58 -7.57 6.18
CA SER A 21 17.49 -6.67 6.56
C SER A 21 16.40 -6.75 5.48
N GLY A 22 15.95 -7.97 5.18
CA GLY A 22 14.75 -8.22 4.41
C GLY A 22 13.66 -8.24 5.44
N ASN A 23 13.17 -7.05 5.78
CA ASN A 23 12.05 -6.77 6.63
C ASN A 23 10.97 -7.87 6.50
N THR A 24 11.07 -8.89 7.34
CA THR A 24 9.94 -9.78 7.64
C THR A 24 9.06 -9.04 8.65
N TYR A 25 8.73 -7.80 8.32
CA TYR A 25 7.68 -7.04 8.98
C TYR A 25 6.41 -7.45 8.27
N ASN A 26 5.77 -8.51 8.77
CA ASN A 26 4.34 -8.77 8.63
C ASN A 26 3.72 -8.27 7.32
N ASN A 27 3.82 -9.07 6.25
CA ASN A 27 3.09 -8.83 5.01
C ASN A 27 1.59 -8.55 5.27
N SER A 28 1.04 -9.10 6.36
CA SER A 28 -0.32 -8.83 6.85
C SER A 28 -0.59 -7.37 7.23
N GLU A 29 0.35 -6.67 7.88
CA GLU A 29 0.15 -5.29 8.32
C GLU A 29 0.32 -4.31 7.16
N GLN A 30 1.29 -4.54 6.27
CA GLN A 30 1.42 -3.76 5.04
C GLN A 30 0.23 -3.97 4.09
N ASN A 31 -0.24 -5.21 3.91
CA ASN A 31 -1.45 -5.47 3.11
C ASN A 31 -2.69 -4.85 3.74
N ARG A 32 -2.83 -4.86 5.08
CA ARG A 32 -3.93 -4.17 5.76
C ARG A 32 -3.87 -2.66 5.55
N ASN A 33 -2.69 -2.07 5.67
CA ASN A 33 -2.50 -0.64 5.41
C ASN A 33 -2.78 -0.28 3.94
N LEU A 34 -2.41 -1.14 2.99
CA LEU A 34 -2.73 -0.97 1.56
C LEU A 34 -4.23 -1.09 1.30
N ALA A 35 -4.89 -2.12 1.84
CA ALA A 35 -6.32 -2.33 1.78
C ALA A 35 -7.10 -1.10 2.28
N GLU A 36 -6.67 -0.56 3.41
CA GLU A 36 -7.26 0.63 4.04
C GLU A 36 -7.01 1.89 3.19
N ALA A 37 -5.78 2.07 2.72
CA ALA A 37 -5.36 3.16 1.84
C ALA A 37 -6.15 3.20 0.52
N ALA A 38 -6.24 2.06 -0.16
CA ALA A 38 -6.98 1.98 -1.40
C ALA A 38 -8.47 2.18 -1.15
N LYS A 39 -9.03 1.70 -0.03
CA LYS A 39 -10.43 1.97 0.31
C LYS A 39 -10.69 3.45 0.53
N GLU A 40 -9.80 4.16 1.20
CA GLU A 40 -9.86 5.62 1.34
C GLU A 40 -9.82 6.33 -0.02
N ILE A 41 -8.89 5.94 -0.90
CA ILE A 41 -8.79 6.49 -2.25
C ILE A 41 -10.02 6.13 -3.09
N GLN A 42 -10.53 4.91 -2.99
CA GLN A 42 -11.74 4.46 -3.67
C GLN A 42 -12.95 5.29 -3.23
N GLN A 43 -13.08 5.59 -1.94
CA GLN A 43 -14.12 6.48 -1.44
C GLN A 43 -13.95 7.90 -1.97
N LEU A 44 -12.72 8.42 -1.99
CA LEU A 44 -12.42 9.74 -2.54
C LEU A 44 -12.76 9.82 -4.03
N LEU A 45 -12.32 8.85 -4.83
CA LEU A 45 -12.64 8.73 -6.24
C LEU A 45 -14.16 8.67 -6.44
N LYS A 46 -14.87 7.84 -5.67
CA LYS A 46 -16.33 7.73 -5.74
C LYS A 46 -17.07 9.02 -5.37
N GLN A 47 -16.54 9.78 -4.41
CA GLN A 47 -17.09 11.10 -4.08
C GLN A 47 -16.87 12.10 -5.23
N LEU A 48 -15.71 12.03 -5.88
CA LEU A 48 -15.39 12.88 -7.02
C LEU A 48 -16.19 12.47 -8.26
N GLU A 49 -16.47 11.18 -8.47
CA GLU A 49 -17.35 10.69 -9.54
C GLU A 49 -18.77 11.26 -9.48
N GLN A 50 -19.26 11.61 -8.28
CA GLN A 50 -20.56 12.27 -8.14
C GLN A 50 -20.54 13.71 -8.67
N SER A 51 -19.37 14.34 -8.70
CA SER A 51 -19.20 15.75 -9.10
C SER A 51 -18.52 15.92 -10.46
N TYR A 52 -17.81 14.89 -10.94
CA TYR A 52 -17.00 14.91 -12.15
C TYR A 52 -17.22 13.61 -12.93
N THR A 53 -17.47 13.70 -14.23
CA THR A 53 -17.71 12.53 -15.10
C THR A 53 -16.44 12.04 -15.81
N GLY A 54 -15.34 12.78 -15.71
CA GLY A 54 -14.08 12.45 -16.40
C GLY A 54 -13.09 11.71 -15.50
N ASN A 55 -12.70 10.50 -15.87
CA ASN A 55 -11.72 9.68 -15.12
C ASN A 55 -10.40 10.42 -14.83
N PHE A 56 -9.91 11.18 -15.81
CA PHE A 56 -8.72 12.02 -15.64
C PHE A 56 -8.94 13.15 -14.62
N GLN A 57 -10.05 13.88 -14.71
CA GLN A 57 -10.36 14.95 -13.74
C GLN A 57 -10.56 14.40 -12.34
N ILE A 58 -11.24 13.26 -12.20
CA ILE A 58 -11.42 12.56 -10.93
C ILE A 58 -10.06 12.18 -10.33
N ALA A 59 -9.17 11.59 -11.14
CA ALA A 59 -7.82 11.23 -10.73
C ALA A 59 -6.99 12.45 -10.28
N THR A 60 -6.93 13.51 -11.08
CA THR A 60 -6.21 14.73 -10.74
C THR A 60 -6.76 15.36 -9.46
N LYS A 61 -8.09 15.47 -9.34
CA LYS A 61 -8.73 16.04 -8.14
C LYS A 61 -8.48 15.19 -6.90
N ALA A 62 -8.39 13.86 -7.04
CA ALA A 62 -8.05 12.98 -5.93
C ALA A 62 -6.63 13.24 -5.43
N ILE A 63 -5.65 13.38 -6.33
CA ILE A 63 -4.28 13.75 -5.97
C ILE A 63 -4.21 15.15 -5.35
N GLU A 64 -4.86 16.15 -5.95
CA GLU A 64 -4.96 17.50 -5.36
C GLU A 64 -5.57 17.45 -3.96
N HIS A 65 -6.55 16.58 -3.70
CA HIS A 65 -7.15 16.43 -2.38
C HIS A 65 -6.20 15.79 -1.37
N ILE A 66 -5.42 14.81 -1.79
CA ILE A 66 -4.39 14.15 -0.98
C ILE A 66 -3.26 15.13 -0.66
N GLU A 67 -2.80 15.89 -1.67
CA GLU A 67 -1.77 16.92 -1.54
C GLU A 67 -2.22 18.10 -0.68
N SER A 68 -3.47 18.54 -0.82
CA SER A 68 -4.05 19.61 0.01
C SER A 68 -4.27 19.16 1.46
N LYS A 69 -4.45 17.86 1.71
CA LYS A 69 -4.72 17.30 3.05
C LYS A 69 -3.75 16.16 3.45
N PRO A 70 -2.44 16.43 3.49
CA PRO A 70 -1.44 15.39 3.78
C PRO A 70 -1.55 14.86 5.22
N LYS A 71 -2.16 15.64 6.13
CA LYS A 71 -2.42 15.22 7.53
C LYS A 71 -3.46 14.11 7.67
N ARG A 72 -4.33 13.88 6.67
CA ARG A 72 -5.39 12.87 6.71
C ARG A 72 -4.98 11.56 6.03
N PHE A 73 -4.01 11.61 5.11
CA PHE A 73 -3.59 10.48 4.28
C PHE A 73 -2.13 10.00 4.49
N PRO A 74 -1.44 10.20 5.65
CA PRO A 74 -0.03 9.82 5.77
C PRO A 74 0.16 8.30 5.70
N LYS A 75 -0.79 7.52 6.24
CA LYS A 75 -0.80 6.06 6.12
C LYS A 75 -1.11 5.62 4.70
N THR A 76 -2.05 6.28 4.06
CA THR A 76 -2.47 6.02 2.69
C THR A 76 -1.33 6.20 1.70
N LEU A 77 -0.57 7.30 1.82
CA LEU A 77 0.63 7.55 1.02
C LEU A 77 1.76 6.55 1.30
N ASN A 78 2.03 6.25 2.57
CA ASN A 78 3.06 5.26 2.93
C ASN A 78 2.69 3.85 2.44
N ALA A 79 1.42 3.48 2.51
CA ALA A 79 0.93 2.21 2.02
C ALA A 79 0.93 2.15 0.48
N LEU A 80 0.61 3.26 -0.20
CA LEU A 80 0.75 3.38 -1.66
C LEU A 80 2.21 3.23 -2.10
N LYS A 81 3.14 3.87 -1.37
CA LYS A 81 4.57 3.83 -1.66
C LYS A 81 5.21 2.47 -1.32
N ALA A 82 4.73 1.82 -0.26
CA ALA A 82 5.17 0.47 0.13
C ALA A 82 4.48 -0.63 -0.69
N GLY A 83 3.31 -0.31 -1.24
CA GLY A 83 2.48 -1.16 -2.07
C GLY A 83 2.93 -1.23 -3.51
N SER A 84 2.66 -2.34 -4.18
CA SER A 84 2.81 -2.41 -5.62
C SER A 84 1.66 -1.70 -6.31
N ILE A 85 1.95 -0.89 -7.33
CA ILE A 85 0.94 -0.21 -8.17
C ILE A 85 -0.11 -1.20 -8.71
N GLN A 86 0.33 -2.41 -9.09
CA GLN A 86 -0.55 -3.47 -9.56
C GLN A 86 -1.57 -3.93 -8.49
N ALA A 87 -1.14 -4.02 -7.22
CA ALA A 87 -2.03 -4.38 -6.12
C ALA A 87 -3.04 -3.26 -5.85
N LEU A 88 -2.60 -2.00 -5.97
CA LEU A 88 -3.49 -0.84 -5.88
C LEU A 88 -4.53 -0.82 -7.01
N GLU A 89 -4.14 -1.12 -8.26
CA GLU A 89 -5.09 -1.23 -9.39
C GLU A 89 -6.15 -2.29 -9.13
N GLN A 90 -5.73 -3.49 -8.71
CA GLN A 90 -6.64 -4.59 -8.41
C GLN A 90 -7.59 -4.27 -7.26
N LEU A 91 -7.11 -3.52 -6.28
CA LEU A 91 -7.84 -3.22 -5.06
C LEU A 91 -8.82 -2.05 -5.24
N LEU A 92 -8.44 -1.03 -6.01
CA LEU A 92 -9.34 0.05 -6.41
C LEU A 92 -10.40 -0.44 -7.40
N ASN A 93 -10.04 -1.39 -8.28
CA ASN A 93 -10.92 -2.01 -9.27
C ASN A 93 -11.84 -0.99 -10.00
N HIS A 94 -11.25 0.15 -10.41
CA HIS A 94 -11.97 1.31 -10.90
C HIS A 94 -11.39 1.79 -12.25
N PRO A 95 -12.22 2.22 -13.22
CA PRO A 95 -11.72 2.76 -14.50
C PRO A 95 -10.88 4.03 -14.33
N ALA A 96 -11.07 4.78 -13.24
CA ALA A 96 -10.25 5.94 -12.89
C ALA A 96 -8.94 5.57 -12.16
N SER A 97 -8.74 4.31 -11.75
CA SER A 97 -7.55 3.88 -11.00
C SER A 97 -6.26 4.11 -11.78
N SER A 98 -6.22 3.71 -13.05
CA SER A 98 -5.02 3.84 -13.87
C SER A 98 -4.66 5.31 -14.12
N PHE A 99 -5.66 6.19 -14.24
CA PHE A 99 -5.45 7.64 -14.29
C PHE A 99 -4.96 8.19 -12.96
N PHE A 100 -5.52 7.73 -11.84
CA PHE A 100 -5.11 8.13 -10.50
C PHE A 100 -3.67 7.72 -10.21
N ILE A 101 -3.29 6.51 -10.59
CA ILE A 101 -1.91 6.02 -10.51
C ILE A 101 -0.99 6.84 -11.38
N GLY A 102 -1.36 7.13 -12.63
CA GLY A 102 -0.57 8.00 -13.49
C GLY A 102 -0.36 9.39 -12.88
N ALA A 103 -1.41 9.97 -12.32
CA ALA A 103 -1.34 11.26 -11.63
C ALA A 103 -0.51 11.20 -10.33
N LEU A 104 -0.58 10.08 -9.60
CA LEU A 104 0.24 9.82 -8.41
C LEU A 104 1.73 9.65 -8.75
N GLU A 105 2.04 8.92 -9.83
CA GLU A 105 3.41 8.74 -10.31
C GLU A 105 4.00 10.06 -10.79
N GLU A 106 3.21 10.88 -11.48
CA GLU A 106 3.60 12.24 -11.88
C GLU A 106 3.86 13.13 -10.66
N TRP A 107 2.97 13.10 -9.67
CA TRP A 107 3.15 13.80 -8.40
C TRP A 107 4.39 13.32 -7.62
N HIS A 108 4.70 12.02 -7.63
CA HIS A 108 5.88 11.48 -6.96
C HIS A 108 7.21 11.81 -7.67
N LYS A 109 7.16 12.08 -8.99
CA LYS A 109 8.32 12.51 -9.78
C LYS A 109 8.65 13.99 -9.65
N ASN A 110 7.69 14.83 -9.26
CA ASN A 110 7.85 16.28 -9.10
C ASN A 110 8.27 16.67 -7.68
#